data_AF-A0A081ASD3-F1
#
_entry.id   AF-A0A081ASD3-F1
#
_cell.length_a   1.000
_cell.length_b   1.000
_cell.length_c   1.000
_cell.angle_alpha   90.00
_cell.angle_beta   90.00
_cell.angle_gamma   90.00
#
_symmetry.space_group_name_H-M   'P 1'
#
loop_
_entity.id
_entity.type
_entity.pdbx_description
1 polymer ?
#
loop_
_entity_poly.entity_id
_entity_poly.type
_entity_poly.pdbx_seq_one_letter_code
_entity_poly.pdbx_strand_id
1 'polypeptide(L)'
;KKPKASRKKFKVPPESDSDRRDEIAATWSDDQLEEAFNRNELQVFLVKKPVMKILQLRTPGSLKGPMTPPPATTNKLDAVKAVLRLLKDAGITPGSFAAKDLFHLDLEAIQITLSELFEKLKVLVGEVETQTKVEAKLEAPLTQLPGSVSPNGSSQHSHYASATSMADSDTSEGVERMQLGPRMSRDATNQIAACIERDA
;
A
#
# COMPACT_ATOMS: atom_id res chain seq x y z
N LYS A 1 -45.94 20.08 -69.80
CA LYS A 1 -45.03 20.28 -68.64
C LYS A 1 -44.63 18.91 -68.08
N LYS A 2 -43.34 18.57 -68.10
CA LYS A 2 -42.71 17.44 -67.36
C LYS A 2 -41.52 18.06 -66.59
N PRO A 3 -41.18 17.55 -65.40
CA PRO A 3 -40.10 16.54 -65.30
C PRO A 3 -40.49 15.41 -64.33
N LYS A 4 -40.25 14.12 -64.62
CA LYS A 4 -38.99 13.34 -64.59
C LYS A 4 -38.34 13.27 -63.19
N ALA A 5 -38.29 12.03 -62.69
CA ALA A 5 -37.85 11.60 -61.35
C ALA A 5 -36.33 11.61 -61.17
N SER A 6 -35.88 11.74 -59.91
CA SER A 6 -34.50 11.46 -59.49
C SER A 6 -34.51 10.68 -58.17
N ARG A 7 -34.24 9.37 -58.24
CA ARG A 7 -34.08 8.46 -57.10
C ARG A 7 -32.71 8.72 -56.46
N LYS A 8 -32.67 9.25 -55.23
CA LYS A 8 -31.42 9.37 -54.46
C LYS A 8 -30.92 7.97 -54.11
N LYS A 9 -29.73 7.60 -54.61
CA LYS A 9 -28.97 6.45 -54.12
C LYS A 9 -28.33 6.85 -52.79
N PHE A 10 -28.72 6.18 -51.71
CA PHE A 10 -27.95 6.19 -50.47
C PHE A 10 -26.66 5.39 -50.69
N LYS A 11 -25.52 6.02 -50.40
CA LYS A 11 -24.22 5.34 -50.32
C LYS A 11 -24.05 4.92 -48.87
N VAL A 12 -24.16 3.62 -48.62
CA VAL A 12 -23.82 2.98 -47.34
C VAL A 12 -22.29 3.00 -47.21
N PRO A 13 -21.70 3.58 -46.16
CA PRO A 13 -20.29 3.38 -45.85
C PRO A 13 -20.03 1.89 -45.59
N PRO A 14 -18.89 1.33 -46.03
CA PRO A 14 -18.59 -0.08 -45.82
C PRO A 14 -18.63 -0.39 -44.32
N GLU A 15 -19.37 -1.44 -43.97
CA GLU A 15 -19.31 -2.11 -42.68
C GLU A 15 -17.84 -2.50 -42.45
N SER A 16 -17.12 -1.68 -41.68
CA SER A 16 -15.83 -2.05 -41.12
C SER A 16 -16.11 -2.99 -39.95
N ASP A 17 -16.52 -4.20 -40.29
CA ASP A 17 -16.56 -5.34 -39.39
C ASP A 17 -15.14 -5.91 -39.31
N SER A 18 -14.35 -5.31 -38.43
CA SER A 18 -13.17 -5.92 -37.83
C SER A 18 -12.69 -4.98 -36.74
N ASP A 19 -12.45 -5.53 -35.55
CA ASP A 19 -11.70 -4.90 -34.45
C ASP A 19 -12.47 -4.16 -33.35
N ARG A 20 -13.71 -4.57 -33.03
CA ARG A 20 -14.33 -4.27 -31.71
C ARG A 20 -14.42 -5.50 -30.79
N ARG A 21 -13.74 -6.57 -31.17
CA ARG A 21 -13.67 -7.82 -30.40
C ARG A 21 -12.36 -7.98 -29.65
N ASP A 22 -11.41 -7.06 -29.82
CA ASP A 22 -10.16 -7.04 -29.06
C ASP A 22 -10.11 -5.90 -28.02
N GLU A 23 -11.12 -5.01 -27.99
CA GLU A 23 -11.19 -3.90 -27.02
C GLU A 23 -11.79 -4.33 -25.66
N ILE A 24 -12.38 -5.52 -25.56
CA ILE A 24 -13.09 -6.00 -24.34
C ILE A 24 -12.28 -7.03 -23.54
N ALA A 25 -11.01 -7.25 -23.88
CA ALA A 25 -10.11 -7.97 -23.01
C ALA A 25 -9.11 -6.97 -22.45
N ALA A 26 -9.53 -6.18 -21.46
CA ALA A 26 -8.58 -5.77 -20.43
C ALA A 26 -8.04 -7.07 -19.83
N THR A 27 -6.95 -7.59 -20.37
CA THR A 27 -6.30 -8.80 -19.88
C THR A 27 -5.65 -8.42 -18.57
N TRP A 28 -6.36 -8.65 -17.47
CA TRP A 28 -5.81 -8.50 -16.12
C TRP A 28 -4.52 -9.33 -16.02
N SER A 29 -3.45 -8.75 -15.48
CA SER A 29 -2.30 -9.55 -15.05
C SER A 29 -2.68 -10.35 -13.79
N ASP A 30 -1.93 -11.40 -13.51
CA ASP A 30 -2.08 -12.20 -12.29
C ASP A 30 -1.96 -11.32 -11.04
N ASP A 31 -0.93 -10.47 -10.99
CA ASP A 31 -0.72 -9.48 -9.91
C ASP A 31 -1.91 -8.53 -9.74
N GLN A 32 -2.53 -8.07 -10.83
CA GLN A 32 -3.69 -7.17 -10.76
C GLN A 32 -4.92 -7.88 -10.17
N LEU A 33 -5.11 -9.15 -10.54
CA LEU A 33 -6.21 -9.96 -10.01
C LEU A 33 -6.00 -10.27 -8.52
N GLU A 34 -4.77 -10.62 -8.14
CA GLU A 34 -4.40 -10.86 -6.75
C GLU A 34 -4.55 -9.58 -5.90
N GLU A 35 -4.09 -8.42 -6.37
CA GLU A 35 -4.29 -7.15 -5.67
C GLU A 35 -5.78 -6.85 -5.48
N ALA A 36 -6.60 -7.01 -6.53
CA ALA A 36 -8.03 -6.79 -6.44
C ALA A 36 -8.73 -7.75 -5.47
N PHE A 37 -8.34 -9.03 -5.46
CA PHE A 37 -8.81 -10.01 -4.50
C PHE A 37 -8.44 -9.60 -3.06
N ASN A 38 -7.18 -9.25 -2.81
CA ASN A 38 -6.70 -8.85 -1.49
C ASN A 38 -7.38 -7.57 -1.00
N ARG A 39 -7.66 -6.60 -1.90
CA ARG A 39 -8.44 -5.40 -1.57
C ARG A 39 -9.88 -5.76 -1.19
N ASN A 40 -10.52 -6.66 -1.93
CA ASN A 40 -11.87 -7.14 -1.61
C ASN A 40 -11.90 -7.84 -0.25
N GLU A 41 -10.92 -8.71 0.01
CA GLU A 41 -10.76 -9.41 1.28
C GLU A 41 -10.54 -8.46 2.46
N LEU A 42 -9.82 -7.34 2.25
CA LEU A 42 -9.72 -6.27 3.25
C LEU A 42 -11.08 -5.60 3.45
N GLN A 43 -11.83 -5.27 2.40
CA GLN A 43 -13.16 -4.65 2.54
C GLN A 43 -14.11 -5.53 3.37
N VAL A 44 -14.21 -6.81 3.00
CA VAL A 44 -15.05 -7.80 3.68
C VAL A 44 -14.68 -7.89 5.16
N PHE A 45 -13.39 -7.86 5.47
CA PHE A 45 -12.89 -7.88 6.83
C PHE A 45 -13.29 -6.64 7.62
N LEU A 46 -13.13 -5.44 7.04
CA LEU A 46 -13.51 -4.16 7.68
C LEU A 46 -15.02 -4.10 7.97
N VAL A 47 -15.85 -4.71 7.14
CA VAL A 47 -17.32 -4.75 7.33
C VAL A 47 -17.74 -5.78 8.38
N LYS A 48 -17.05 -6.92 8.46
CA LYS A 48 -17.48 -8.05 9.32
C LYS A 48 -16.97 -7.94 10.76
N LYS A 49 -15.74 -7.49 10.98
CA LYS A 49 -15.09 -7.58 12.30
C LYS A 49 -15.63 -6.54 13.29
N PRO A 50 -15.99 -6.92 14.53
CA PRO A 50 -16.60 -6.00 15.50
C PRO A 50 -15.78 -4.73 15.76
N VAL A 51 -14.46 -4.86 15.95
CA VAL A 51 -13.55 -3.71 16.14
C VAL A 51 -13.65 -2.72 14.97
N MET A 52 -13.70 -3.23 13.74
CA MET A 52 -13.72 -2.41 12.52
C MET A 52 -15.07 -1.73 12.30
N LYS A 53 -16.17 -2.42 12.66
CA LYS A 53 -17.52 -1.86 12.64
C LYS A 53 -17.66 -0.72 13.64
N ILE A 54 -17.15 -0.89 14.86
CA ILE A 54 -17.17 0.16 15.89
C ILE A 54 -16.39 1.37 15.40
N LEU A 55 -15.21 1.17 14.82
CA LEU A 55 -14.37 2.23 14.26
C LEU A 55 -14.92 2.83 12.96
N GLN A 56 -16.02 2.30 12.41
CA GLN A 56 -16.64 2.73 11.15
C GLN A 56 -15.63 2.86 10.00
N LEU A 57 -14.76 1.87 9.85
CA LEU A 57 -13.70 1.91 8.84
C LEU A 57 -14.26 1.81 7.43
N ARG A 58 -13.67 2.59 6.52
CA ARG A 58 -13.93 2.52 5.07
C ARG A 58 -12.65 2.14 4.35
N THR A 59 -12.80 1.40 3.26
CA THR A 59 -11.67 1.02 2.41
C THR A 59 -11.04 2.27 1.80
N PRO A 60 -9.75 2.52 2.02
CA PRO A 60 -9.07 3.64 1.39
C PRO A 60 -8.82 3.33 -0.10
N GLY A 61 -8.80 4.37 -0.94
CA GLY A 61 -8.41 4.20 -2.35
C GLY A 61 -6.93 3.79 -2.49
N SER A 62 -6.07 4.32 -1.61
CA SER A 62 -4.64 4.01 -1.58
C SER A 62 -4.18 3.78 -0.13
N LEU A 63 -3.36 2.74 0.05
CA LEU A 63 -2.71 2.42 1.32
C LEU A 63 -1.32 3.08 1.35
N LYS A 64 -0.88 3.45 2.55
CA LYS A 64 0.45 4.04 2.76
C LYS A 64 1.43 2.96 3.20
N GLY A 65 2.63 2.97 2.59
CA GLY A 65 3.89 2.38 3.06
C GLY A 65 3.89 0.92 3.57
N PRO A 66 5.06 0.28 3.69
CA PRO A 66 5.11 -1.05 4.30
C PRO A 66 4.63 -1.03 5.75
N MET A 67 3.96 -2.09 6.19
CA MET A 67 3.43 -2.18 7.55
C MET A 67 4.49 -2.58 8.56
N THR A 68 4.44 -1.95 9.73
CA THR A 68 5.22 -2.38 10.89
C THR A 68 4.40 -3.39 11.71
N PRO A 69 4.96 -4.52 12.14
CA PRO A 69 4.29 -5.46 13.03
C PRO A 69 3.77 -4.79 14.30
N PRO A 70 2.52 -5.04 14.70
CA PRO A 70 2.01 -4.51 15.95
C PRO A 70 2.73 -5.16 17.15
N PRO A 71 3.01 -4.41 18.22
CA PRO A 71 3.62 -4.98 19.42
C PRO A 71 2.68 -5.96 20.11
N ALA A 72 3.26 -6.89 20.88
CA ALA A 72 2.48 -7.71 21.81
C ALA A 72 1.77 -6.81 22.83
N THR A 73 0.52 -7.12 23.13
CA THR A 73 -0.33 -6.34 24.04
C THR A 73 -0.79 -7.22 25.19
N THR A 74 -0.90 -6.68 26.41
CA THR A 74 -1.30 -7.44 27.60
C THR A 74 -2.61 -6.92 28.21
N ASN A 75 -3.13 -5.81 27.70
CA ASN A 75 -4.35 -5.18 28.18
C ASN A 75 -5.12 -4.53 27.01
N LYS A 76 -6.41 -4.26 27.24
CA LYS A 76 -7.32 -3.75 26.20
C LYS A 76 -6.90 -2.38 25.66
N LEU A 77 -6.42 -1.48 26.51
CA LEU A 77 -6.02 -0.14 26.08
C LEU A 77 -4.82 -0.19 25.13
N ASP A 78 -3.82 -0.99 25.43
CA ASP A 78 -2.66 -1.15 24.54
C ASP A 78 -3.04 -1.83 23.22
N ALA A 79 -3.93 -2.83 23.25
CA ALA A 79 -4.47 -3.46 22.05
C ALA A 79 -5.22 -2.46 21.16
N VAL A 80 -6.10 -1.64 21.74
CA VAL A 80 -6.81 -0.57 21.02
C VAL A 80 -5.84 0.46 20.44
N LYS A 81 -4.84 0.92 21.22
CA LYS A 81 -3.82 1.85 20.73
C LYS A 81 -3.03 1.25 19.57
N ALA A 82 -2.72 -0.03 19.62
CA ALA A 82 -2.03 -0.73 18.54
C ALA A 82 -2.89 -0.79 17.26
N VAL A 83 -4.20 -1.08 17.36
CA VAL A 83 -5.13 -1.02 16.22
C VAL A 83 -5.14 0.39 15.60
N LEU A 84 -5.31 1.44 16.42
CA LEU A 84 -5.36 2.81 15.92
C LEU A 84 -4.05 3.27 15.26
N ARG A 85 -2.91 2.84 15.80
CA ARG A 85 -1.59 3.08 15.19
C ARG A 85 -1.47 2.40 13.83
N LEU A 86 -1.82 1.12 13.74
CA LEU A 86 -1.78 0.37 12.49
C LEU A 86 -2.66 1.01 11.40
N LEU A 87 -3.85 1.47 11.77
CA LEU A 87 -4.74 2.19 10.85
C LEU A 87 -4.12 3.51 10.37
N LYS A 88 -3.53 4.29 11.29
CA LYS A 88 -2.83 5.53 10.95
C LYS A 88 -1.68 5.27 9.97
N ASP A 89 -0.89 4.23 10.21
CA ASP A 89 0.26 3.85 9.40
C ASP A 89 -0.20 3.42 8.00
N ALA A 90 -1.32 2.70 7.89
CA ALA A 90 -2.00 2.37 6.64
C ALA A 90 -2.68 3.55 5.94
N GLY A 91 -2.79 4.71 6.59
CA GLY A 91 -3.55 5.85 6.08
C GLY A 91 -5.07 5.67 6.15
N ILE A 92 -5.56 4.70 6.91
CA ILE A 92 -6.98 4.48 7.17
C ILE A 92 -7.41 5.37 8.33
N THR A 93 -8.39 6.24 8.08
CA THR A 93 -8.95 7.11 9.11
C THR A 93 -10.23 6.48 9.67
N PRO A 94 -10.31 6.24 10.99
CA PRO A 94 -11.56 5.83 11.62
C PRO A 94 -12.65 6.88 11.48
N GLY A 95 -13.91 6.43 11.41
CA GLY A 95 -15.07 7.31 11.52
C GLY A 95 -15.29 7.79 12.96
N SER A 96 -16.45 8.39 13.22
CA SER A 96 -16.88 8.70 14.59
C SER A 96 -17.25 7.41 15.32
N PHE A 97 -16.77 7.22 16.55
CA PHE A 97 -17.09 6.03 17.34
C PHE A 97 -17.13 6.34 18.84
N ALA A 98 -17.84 5.53 19.60
CA ALA A 98 -17.83 5.60 21.04
C ALA A 98 -16.73 4.68 21.60
N ALA A 99 -15.71 5.25 22.24
CA ALA A 99 -14.59 4.47 22.76
C ALA A 99 -15.00 3.35 23.74
N LYS A 100 -16.07 3.56 24.52
CA LYS A 100 -16.63 2.57 25.45
C LYS A 100 -16.99 1.25 24.75
N ASP A 101 -17.51 1.31 23.51
CA ASP A 101 -17.92 0.14 22.75
C ASP A 101 -16.72 -0.76 22.41
N LEU A 102 -15.56 -0.13 22.19
CA LEU A 102 -14.31 -0.83 21.92
C LEU A 102 -13.78 -1.56 23.16
N PHE A 103 -14.00 -1.00 24.35
CA PHE A 103 -13.61 -1.61 25.63
C PHE A 103 -14.59 -2.69 26.13
N HIS A 104 -15.80 -2.73 25.57
CA HIS A 104 -16.75 -3.83 25.79
C HIS A 104 -16.37 -5.11 25.06
N LEU A 105 -15.51 -5.05 24.05
CA LEU A 105 -14.95 -6.24 23.39
C LEU A 105 -13.93 -6.95 24.28
N ASP A 106 -13.81 -8.26 24.14
CA ASP A 106 -12.79 -9.06 24.82
C ASP A 106 -11.38 -8.71 24.33
N LEU A 107 -10.39 -8.79 25.22
CA LEU A 107 -8.99 -8.52 24.88
C LEU A 107 -8.53 -9.38 23.70
N GLU A 108 -8.83 -10.67 23.77
CA GLU A 108 -8.50 -11.65 22.74
C GLU A 108 -9.13 -11.28 21.39
N ALA A 109 -10.40 -10.84 21.38
CA ALA A 109 -11.05 -10.41 20.14
C ALA A 109 -10.36 -9.19 19.50
N ILE A 110 -9.88 -8.24 20.31
CA ILE A 110 -9.13 -7.07 19.82
C ILE A 110 -7.77 -7.53 19.27
N GLN A 111 -7.07 -8.43 19.95
CA GLN A 111 -5.77 -8.96 19.52
C GLN A 111 -5.86 -9.77 18.23
N ILE A 112 -6.82 -10.68 18.13
CA ILE A 112 -7.10 -11.44 16.91
C ILE A 112 -7.35 -10.46 15.75
N THR A 113 -8.21 -9.46 15.98
CA THR A 113 -8.52 -8.47 14.94
C THR A 113 -7.30 -7.62 14.55
N LEU A 114 -6.43 -7.28 15.50
CA LEU A 114 -5.18 -6.56 15.26
C LEU A 114 -4.22 -7.37 14.38
N SER A 115 -4.03 -8.65 14.70
CA SER A 115 -3.17 -9.56 13.92
C SER A 115 -3.73 -9.79 12.52
N GLU A 116 -5.03 -10.09 12.40
CA GLU A 116 -5.65 -10.31 11.09
C GLU A 116 -5.65 -9.04 10.22
N LEU A 117 -5.84 -7.86 10.82
CA LEU A 117 -5.72 -6.58 10.11
C LEU A 117 -4.31 -6.40 9.56
N PHE A 118 -3.29 -6.65 10.40
CA PHE A 118 -1.89 -6.54 9.99
C PHE A 118 -1.58 -7.46 8.82
N GLU A 119 -1.98 -8.74 8.89
CA GLU A 119 -1.75 -9.70 7.79
C GLU A 119 -2.40 -9.25 6.48
N LYS A 120 -3.65 -8.76 6.53
CA LYS A 120 -4.34 -8.26 5.33
C LYS A 120 -3.69 -7.02 4.74
N LEU A 121 -3.19 -6.11 5.58
CA LEU A 121 -2.47 -4.92 5.12
C LEU A 121 -1.09 -5.28 4.57
N LYS A 122 -0.37 -6.19 5.25
CA LYS A 122 0.96 -6.65 4.85
C LYS A 122 0.97 -7.21 3.42
N VAL A 123 -0.04 -7.99 3.05
CA VAL A 123 -0.15 -8.53 1.68
C VAL A 123 -0.29 -7.41 0.62
N LEU A 124 -0.91 -6.29 0.98
CA LEU A 124 -1.17 -5.19 0.03
C LEU A 124 -0.05 -4.16 -0.08
N VAL A 125 0.74 -3.94 0.98
CA VAL A 125 1.76 -2.88 1.03
C VAL A 125 3.15 -3.38 1.42
N GLY A 126 3.29 -4.67 1.70
CA GLY A 126 4.51 -5.28 2.23
C GLY A 126 4.67 -5.05 3.74
N GLU A 127 5.69 -5.67 4.29
CA GLU A 127 6.17 -5.44 5.66
C GLU A 127 7.43 -4.57 5.62
N VAL A 128 7.63 -3.72 6.62
CA VAL A 128 8.94 -3.08 6.81
C VAL A 128 9.93 -4.20 7.12
N GLU A 129 10.87 -4.47 6.21
CA GLU A 129 11.94 -5.42 6.47
C GLU A 129 12.77 -4.95 7.67
N THR A 130 12.50 -5.50 8.85
CA THR A 130 13.51 -5.52 9.90
C THR A 130 14.57 -6.48 9.41
N GLN A 131 15.65 -5.95 8.83
CA GLN A 131 16.80 -6.72 8.36
C GLN A 131 17.33 -7.64 9.47
N THR A 132 16.78 -8.84 9.58
CA THR A 132 17.50 -10.00 10.09
C THR A 132 17.88 -10.80 8.86
N LYS A 133 19.02 -10.40 8.30
CA LYS A 133 19.77 -11.18 7.32
C LYS A 133 19.99 -12.59 7.88
N VAL A 134 19.17 -13.53 7.44
CA VAL A 134 19.61 -14.90 7.22
C VAL A 134 19.26 -15.19 5.78
N GLU A 135 20.18 -14.81 4.89
CA GLU A 135 20.20 -15.30 3.52
C GLU A 135 20.16 -16.84 3.59
N ALA A 136 19.00 -17.38 3.26
CA ALA A 136 18.83 -18.77 2.89
C ALA A 136 19.59 -18.98 1.57
N LYS A 137 20.89 -19.27 1.67
CA LYS A 137 21.67 -19.80 0.55
C LYS A 137 21.44 -21.31 0.45
N LEU A 138 20.31 -21.70 -0.14
CA LEU A 138 20.13 -22.98 -0.84
C LEU A 138 20.39 -22.68 -2.33
N GLU A 139 21.16 -23.38 -3.15
CA GLU A 139 21.91 -24.64 -3.11
C GLU A 139 23.10 -24.51 -4.06
N ALA A 140 24.18 -25.28 -3.83
CA ALA A 140 24.79 -26.17 -4.83
C ALA A 140 25.94 -26.96 -4.18
N PRO A 141 26.03 -28.29 -4.37
CA PRO A 141 27.00 -29.14 -3.68
C PRO A 141 28.32 -29.24 -4.48
N LEU A 142 29.44 -28.90 -3.83
CA LEU A 142 30.77 -29.26 -4.33
C LEU A 142 31.63 -29.84 -3.20
N THR A 143 31.73 -31.17 -3.27
CA THR A 143 32.88 -32.04 -3.01
C THR A 143 34.17 -31.39 -2.45
N GLN A 144 34.65 -32.00 -1.34
CA GLN A 144 36.05 -32.16 -0.89
C GLN A 144 36.69 -31.07 0.03
N LEU A 145 36.81 -31.44 1.32
CA LEU A 145 37.91 -31.07 2.24
C LEU A 145 39.17 -31.94 1.87
N PRO A 146 40.41 -31.71 2.38
CA PRO A 146 40.91 -30.69 3.30
C PRO A 146 42.22 -29.99 2.90
N GLY A 147 42.49 -28.82 3.48
CA GLY A 147 43.75 -28.10 3.26
C GLY A 147 44.07 -27.10 4.37
N SER A 148 44.76 -27.60 5.39
CA SER A 148 45.44 -26.91 6.47
C SER A 148 46.24 -25.67 6.04
N VAL A 149 46.22 -24.60 6.86
CA VAL A 149 47.38 -23.85 7.44
C VAL A 149 46.92 -22.44 7.85
N SER A 150 46.92 -22.17 9.17
CA SER A 150 47.08 -20.81 9.73
C SER A 150 48.58 -20.44 9.69
N PRO A 151 48.95 -19.14 9.66
CA PRO A 151 49.37 -18.55 10.92
C PRO A 151 48.99 -17.07 11.10
N ASN A 152 48.43 -16.81 12.28
CA ASN A 152 48.81 -15.79 13.26
C ASN A 152 49.71 -14.63 12.77
N GLY A 153 49.20 -13.39 12.92
CA GLY A 153 49.97 -12.16 12.73
C GLY A 153 49.24 -10.96 13.33
N SER A 154 49.20 -10.90 14.66
CA SER A 154 48.78 -9.72 15.42
C SER A 154 49.64 -8.52 15.03
N SER A 155 49.04 -7.45 14.52
CA SER A 155 49.67 -6.14 14.41
C SER A 155 48.78 -5.11 15.11
N GLN A 156 49.17 -4.80 16.33
CA GLN A 156 48.66 -3.66 17.08
C GLN A 156 49.16 -2.40 16.39
N HIS A 157 48.25 -1.52 15.97
CA HIS A 157 48.63 -0.15 15.72
C HIS A 157 47.49 0.83 16.02
N SER A 158 47.52 1.33 17.24
CA SER A 158 46.76 2.49 17.69
C SER A 158 47.43 3.74 17.13
N HIS A 159 46.76 4.43 16.23
CA HIS A 159 47.12 5.79 15.86
C HIS A 159 45.93 6.71 16.08
N TYR A 160 46.02 7.41 17.22
CA TYR A 160 45.28 8.61 17.51
C TYR A 160 45.92 9.75 16.70
N ALA A 161 45.16 10.41 15.85
CA ALA A 161 45.54 11.70 15.28
C ALA A 161 44.28 12.56 15.14
N SER A 162 44.19 13.55 16.02
CA SER A 162 43.19 14.62 15.99
C SER A 162 43.57 15.71 14.99
N ALA A 163 42.63 16.65 14.82
CA ALA A 163 42.69 17.95 14.15
C ALA A 163 42.39 17.84 12.64
N THR A 164 41.54 18.67 12.04
CA THR A 164 41.20 20.09 12.21
C THR A 164 39.75 20.26 11.72
N SER A 165 38.98 21.32 11.97
CA SER A 165 39.23 22.69 11.53
C SER A 165 38.04 23.57 11.95
N MET A 166 38.35 24.86 12.11
CA MET A 166 37.45 25.96 12.39
C MET A 166 36.46 26.16 11.24
N ALA A 167 35.22 26.50 11.55
CA ALA A 167 34.33 27.17 10.61
C ALA A 167 33.61 28.30 11.36
N ASP A 168 34.10 29.51 11.10
CA ASP A 168 33.45 30.76 11.41
C ASP A 168 32.02 30.77 10.85
N SER A 169 31.04 31.05 11.70
CA SER A 169 29.66 31.32 11.27
C SER A 169 29.45 32.82 11.26
N ASP A 170 29.50 33.40 10.07
CA ASP A 170 29.15 34.78 9.80
C ASP A 170 27.79 34.85 9.08
N THR A 171 26.87 35.56 9.71
CA THR A 171 26.05 36.65 9.14
C THR A 171 25.01 36.40 8.03
N SER A 172 23.80 36.90 8.34
CA SER A 172 22.79 37.59 7.51
C SER A 172 21.66 36.88 6.76
N GLU A 173 20.45 37.34 7.14
CA GLU A 173 19.31 37.85 6.34
C GLU A 173 18.71 37.03 5.18
N GLY A 174 17.47 36.59 5.43
CA GLY A 174 16.27 37.06 4.74
C GLY A 174 16.23 37.02 3.21
N VAL A 175 15.42 36.13 2.64
CA VAL A 175 14.81 36.39 1.34
C VAL A 175 13.44 35.72 1.16
N GLU A 176 12.53 36.59 0.69
CA GLU A 176 11.33 36.41 -0.12
C GLU A 176 10.29 35.31 0.13
N ARG A 177 9.06 35.83 0.30
CA ARG A 177 7.79 35.13 0.25
C ARG A 177 7.38 35.02 -1.22
N MET A 178 7.48 33.84 -1.82
CA MET A 178 6.82 33.61 -3.12
C MET A 178 5.32 33.41 -2.91
N GLN A 179 4.56 34.44 -3.29
CA GLN A 179 3.12 34.38 -3.52
C GLN A 179 2.86 33.58 -4.81
N LEU A 180 2.35 32.36 -4.69
CA LEU A 180 1.90 31.57 -5.84
C LEU A 180 0.36 31.57 -5.88
N GLY A 181 -0.18 32.01 -7.03
CA GLY A 181 -1.61 32.17 -7.27
C GLY A 181 -2.39 30.85 -7.44
N PRO A 182 -3.73 30.92 -7.63
CA PRO A 182 -4.59 29.76 -7.70
C PRO A 182 -4.38 28.98 -8.99
N ARG A 183 -4.07 27.70 -8.89
CA ARG A 183 -3.98 26.78 -10.02
C ARG A 183 -5.34 26.10 -10.20
N MET A 184 -6.07 26.51 -11.24
CA MET A 184 -7.28 25.81 -11.69
C MET A 184 -6.92 24.66 -12.65
N SER A 185 -7.77 23.61 -12.63
CA SER A 185 -7.92 22.52 -13.61
C SER A 185 -6.87 21.38 -13.49
N ARG A 186 -7.22 20.09 -13.46
CA ARG A 186 -8.22 19.36 -14.27
C ARG A 186 -8.76 18.11 -13.55
N ASP A 187 -9.97 17.74 -13.95
CA ASP A 187 -10.58 16.41 -13.86
C ASP A 187 -9.62 15.27 -14.24
N ALA A 188 -9.64 14.21 -13.45
CA ALA A 188 -9.38 12.85 -13.87
C ALA A 188 -10.08 11.87 -12.92
N THR A 189 -11.20 11.32 -13.41
CA THR A 189 -11.57 9.91 -13.26
C THR A 189 -11.89 9.41 -11.85
N ASN A 190 -13.12 9.69 -11.40
CA ASN A 190 -13.77 8.91 -10.35
C ASN A 190 -14.73 7.90 -11.01
N GLN A 191 -14.19 6.79 -11.51
CA GLN A 191 -14.97 5.64 -11.96
C GLN A 191 -14.64 4.45 -11.05
N ILE A 192 -15.00 4.55 -9.77
CA ILE A 192 -14.94 3.46 -8.79
C ILE A 192 -16.30 3.27 -8.12
N ALA A 193 -17.37 3.30 -8.92
CA ALA A 193 -18.73 3.12 -8.41
C ALA A 193 -19.70 2.59 -9.48
N ALA A 194 -19.41 1.42 -10.06
CA ALA A 194 -20.42 0.67 -10.82
C ALA A 194 -20.00 -0.79 -11.03
N CYS A 195 -20.03 -1.63 -9.99
CA CYS A 195 -20.11 -3.09 -10.18
C CYS A 195 -20.66 -3.89 -8.97
N ILE A 196 -21.11 -3.27 -7.88
CA ILE A 196 -21.68 -4.02 -6.75
C ILE A 196 -23.02 -3.41 -6.35
N GLU A 197 -24.01 -3.56 -7.22
CA GLU A 197 -25.43 -3.53 -6.85
C GLU A 197 -26.23 -4.18 -7.99
N ARG A 198 -26.27 -5.52 -7.98
CA ARG A 198 -27.34 -6.36 -8.54
C ARG A 198 -27.07 -7.79 -8.11
N ASP A 199 -27.51 -8.09 -6.89
CA ASP A 199 -28.20 -9.34 -6.53
C ASP A 199 -28.37 -9.38 -5.01
N ALA A 200 -29.45 -8.75 -4.54
CA ALA A 200 -30.18 -9.06 -3.32
C ALA A 200 -31.60 -8.51 -3.44
#